data_AF-A0AA40MI47-F1
#
_entry.id   AF-A0AA40MI47-F1
#
_cell.length_a   1.000
_cell.length_b   1.000
_cell.length_c   1.000
_cell.angle_alpha   90.00
_cell.angle_beta   90.00
_cell.angle_gamma   90.00
#
_symmetry.space_group_name_H-M   'P 1'
#
loop_
_entity.id
_entity.type
_entity.pdbx_description
1 polymer ?
#
loop_
_entity_poly.entity_id
_entity_poly.type
_entity_poly.pdbx_seq_one_letter_code
_entity_poly.pdbx_strand_id
1 'polypeptide(L)'
;MKFKKYILTGTLALLLSSTAIATIEGNKADASSKKDYIIQSEFHDKRIAEELRTLLNKSNVYALAAGSLNPYYKRTIMMNEYRAKAALRSNNFAKMADAKVALEKIYKEINKIINR
;
A
#
# COMPACT_ATOMS: atom_id res chain seq x y z
N MET A 1 -47.47 13.77 -0.64
CA MET A 1 -46.30 13.27 -1.41
C MET A 1 -45.06 13.56 -0.57
N LYS A 2 -44.54 12.65 0.26
CA LYS A 2 -43.58 11.54 0.00
C LYS A 2 -42.43 11.89 -0.96
N PHE A 3 -41.31 12.38 -0.42
CA PHE A 3 -39.97 12.08 -0.94
C PHE A 3 -39.07 11.62 0.20
N LYS A 4 -38.46 10.45 -0.02
CA LYS A 4 -37.78 9.62 0.98
C LYS A 4 -36.33 10.07 1.18
N LYS A 5 -35.82 9.81 2.39
CA LYS A 5 -34.40 9.81 2.75
C LYS A 5 -33.63 8.82 1.86
N TYR A 6 -32.47 9.23 1.34
CA TYR A 6 -31.43 8.31 0.88
C TYR A 6 -30.09 8.74 1.47
N ILE A 7 -29.72 8.01 2.50
CA ILE A 7 -28.38 7.96 3.08
C ILE A 7 -27.50 7.27 2.04
N LEU A 8 -26.53 7.98 1.45
CA LEU A 8 -25.52 7.37 0.59
C LEU A 8 -24.38 6.83 1.48
N THR A 9 -24.69 5.78 2.25
CA THR A 9 -23.70 4.90 2.87
C THR A 9 -23.03 4.10 1.75
N GLY A 10 -21.91 4.61 1.25
CA GLY A 10 -21.04 3.86 0.35
C GLY A 10 -20.22 2.85 1.14
N THR A 11 -20.82 1.74 1.54
CA THR A 11 -20.10 0.55 2.02
C THR A 11 -19.27 -0.01 0.86
N LEU A 12 -17.95 0.10 0.96
CA LEU A 12 -17.01 -0.61 0.09
C LEU A 12 -16.94 -2.08 0.55
N ALA A 13 -17.91 -2.89 0.12
CA ALA A 13 -17.88 -4.33 0.28
C ALA A 13 -17.42 -4.97 -1.03
N LEU A 14 -16.13 -5.31 -1.12
CA LEU A 14 -15.61 -6.17 -2.17
C LEU A 14 -15.50 -7.60 -1.64
N LEU A 15 -16.42 -8.39 -2.17
CA LEU A 15 -16.56 -9.85 -2.19
C LEU A 15 -15.24 -10.64 -2.11
N LEU A 16 -15.13 -11.49 -1.07
CA LEU A 16 -14.40 -12.75 -1.10
C LEU A 16 -15.22 -13.81 -0.36
N SER A 17 -16.34 -14.20 -0.94
CA SER A 17 -17.11 -15.38 -0.52
C SER A 17 -16.90 -16.50 -1.53
N SER A 18 -16.04 -17.46 -1.19
CA SER A 18 -16.26 -18.91 -1.43
C SER A 18 -14.97 -19.72 -1.17
N THR A 19 -14.86 -20.31 0.01
CA THR A 19 -14.62 -21.76 0.12
C THR A 19 -15.48 -22.29 1.27
N ALA A 20 -16.07 -23.45 1.00
CA ALA A 20 -17.29 -23.94 1.62
C ALA A 20 -17.12 -24.54 3.02
N ILE A 21 -18.26 -24.68 3.67
CA ILE A 21 -18.55 -25.22 4.99
C ILE A 21 -18.15 -26.71 5.08
N ALA A 22 -17.30 -27.04 6.06
CA ALA A 22 -17.24 -28.29 6.81
C ALA A 22 -16.42 -27.92 8.07
N THR A 23 -16.92 -27.98 9.31
CA THR A 23 -17.60 -29.09 9.98
C THR A 23 -18.33 -28.49 11.19
N ILE A 24 -19.62 -28.79 11.35
CA ILE A 24 -20.32 -28.63 12.63
C ILE A 24 -19.97 -29.88 13.43
N GLU A 25 -19.09 -29.77 14.42
CA GLU A 25 -19.21 -30.49 15.70
C GLU A 25 -18.07 -30.11 16.67
N GLY A 26 -18.47 -29.64 17.85
CA GLY A 26 -17.76 -29.85 19.10
C GLY A 26 -16.27 -29.54 19.16
N ASN A 27 -15.90 -28.26 19.30
CA ASN A 27 -14.91 -27.93 20.32
C ASN A 27 -14.97 -26.45 20.69
N LYS A 28 -14.91 -26.20 22.00
CA LYS A 28 -14.75 -24.88 22.60
C LYS A 28 -13.45 -24.27 22.06
N ALA A 29 -13.54 -23.50 20.99
CA ALA A 29 -12.41 -22.73 20.48
C ALA A 29 -12.35 -21.43 21.30
N ASP A 30 -11.73 -21.53 22.47
CA ASP A 30 -11.31 -20.37 23.25
C ASP A 30 -10.46 -19.44 22.35
N ALA A 31 -11.02 -18.28 22.04
CA ALA A 31 -10.33 -17.02 21.71
C ALA A 31 -8.97 -17.11 20.94
N SER A 32 -8.96 -17.58 19.70
CA SER A 32 -7.81 -17.39 18.77
C SER A 32 -7.86 -16.08 17.97
N SER A 33 -8.97 -15.33 18.00
CA SER A 33 -9.18 -14.17 17.12
C SER A 33 -8.15 -13.04 17.28
N LYS A 34 -7.64 -12.79 18.48
CA LYS A 34 -6.58 -11.77 18.69
C LYS A 34 -5.23 -12.20 18.12
N LYS A 35 -4.86 -13.47 18.24
CA LYS A 35 -3.58 -13.98 17.75
C LYS A 35 -3.57 -13.99 16.22
N ASP A 36 -4.68 -14.44 15.62
CA ASP A 36 -4.87 -14.45 14.17
C ASP A 36 -4.89 -13.03 13.58
N TYR A 37 -5.52 -12.07 14.26
CA TYR A 37 -5.52 -10.67 13.86
C TYR A 37 -4.13 -10.02 13.94
N ILE A 38 -3.36 -10.28 15.00
CA ILE A 38 -1.99 -9.79 15.14
C ILE A 38 -1.11 -10.36 14.01
N ILE A 39 -1.24 -11.65 13.70
CA ILE A 39 -0.48 -12.31 12.62
C ILE A 39 -0.85 -11.71 11.25
N GLN A 40 -2.14 -11.45 10.99
CA GLN A 40 -2.59 -10.81 9.74
C GLN A 40 -2.07 -9.37 9.62
N SER A 41 -2.16 -8.57 10.70
CA SER A 41 -1.62 -7.21 10.73
C SER A 41 -0.12 -7.21 10.47
N GLU A 42 0.64 -8.07 11.15
CA GLU A 42 2.08 -8.20 10.93
C GLU A 42 2.42 -8.65 9.51
N PHE A 43 1.62 -9.53 8.91
CA PHE A 43 1.83 -9.99 7.54
C PHE A 43 1.62 -8.86 6.52
N HIS A 44 0.58 -8.04 6.70
CA HIS A 44 0.33 -6.88 5.85
C HIS A 44 1.41 -5.80 5.99
N ASP A 45 1.89 -5.57 7.20
CA ASP A 45 2.99 -4.63 7.49
C ASP A 45 4.31 -5.11 6.86
N LYS A 46 4.62 -6.41 6.95
CA LYS A 46 5.81 -7.00 6.31
C LYS A 46 5.73 -6.92 4.79
N ARG A 47 4.56 -7.18 4.19
CA ARG A 47 4.38 -7.11 2.74
C ARG A 47 4.61 -5.71 2.20
N ILE A 48 4.01 -4.69 2.83
CA ILE A 48 4.15 -3.31 2.35
C ILE A 48 5.58 -2.78 2.52
N ALA A 49 6.27 -3.21 3.58
CA ALA A 49 7.67 -2.88 3.80
C ALA A 49 8.57 -3.44 2.68
N GLU A 50 8.34 -4.70 2.25
CA GLU A 50 9.11 -5.30 1.16
C GLU A 50 8.82 -4.66 -0.20
N GLU A 51 7.56 -4.35 -0.48
CA GLU A 51 7.19 -3.61 -1.69
C GLU A 51 7.86 -2.24 -1.74
N LEU A 52 7.88 -1.53 -0.60
CA LEU A 52 8.51 -0.21 -0.49
C LEU A 52 10.05 -0.30 -0.62
N ARG A 53 10.69 -1.32 -0.03
CA ARG A 53 12.12 -1.59 -0.21
C ARG A 53 12.46 -1.85 -1.68
N THR A 54 11.63 -2.62 -2.37
CA THR A 54 11.81 -2.90 -3.80
C THR A 54 11.76 -1.62 -4.64
N LEU A 55 10.85 -0.69 -4.33
CA LEU A 55 10.79 0.61 -4.99
C LEU A 55 11.98 1.50 -4.67
N LEU A 56 12.45 1.49 -3.43
CA LEU A 56 13.65 2.22 -3.00
C LEU A 56 14.90 1.73 -3.74
N ASN A 57 15.06 0.43 -3.93
CA ASN A 57 16.20 -0.13 -4.67
C ASN A 57 16.24 0.35 -6.13
N LYS A 58 15.09 0.70 -6.71
CA LYS A 58 14.99 1.25 -8.07
C LYS A 58 15.20 2.77 -8.13
N SER A 59 15.22 3.47 -6.99
CA SER A 59 15.29 4.95 -6.96
C SER A 59 16.50 5.52 -7.68
N ASN A 60 17.68 4.89 -7.52
CA ASN A 60 18.90 5.29 -8.22
C ASN A 60 18.76 5.18 -9.74
N VAL A 61 18.12 4.12 -10.24
CA VAL A 61 17.89 3.93 -11.68
C VAL A 61 16.98 5.05 -12.21
N TYR A 62 15.89 5.35 -11.51
CA TYR A 62 14.99 6.44 -11.90
C TYR A 62 15.63 7.83 -11.75
N ALA A 63 16.52 8.03 -10.77
CA ALA A 63 17.26 9.28 -10.60
C ALA A 63 18.26 9.50 -11.74
N LEU A 64 18.89 8.44 -12.23
CA LEU A 64 19.74 8.46 -13.43
C LEU A 64 18.93 8.74 -14.68
N ALA A 65 17.81 8.03 -14.85
CA ALA A 65 16.89 8.20 -15.97
C ALA A 65 16.29 9.62 -16.03
N ALA A 66 16.05 10.23 -14.87
CA ALA A 66 15.62 11.62 -14.74
C ALA A 66 16.75 12.65 -14.88
N GLY A 67 18.00 12.22 -15.09
CA GLY A 67 19.16 13.11 -15.18
C GLY A 67 19.12 14.08 -16.36
N SER A 68 18.49 13.69 -17.47
CA SER A 68 18.24 14.54 -18.64
C SER A 68 16.92 15.32 -18.57
N LEU A 69 16.08 15.04 -17.57
CA LEU A 69 14.78 15.67 -17.40
C LEU A 69 14.87 16.95 -16.56
N ASN A 70 13.76 17.66 -16.45
CA ASN A 70 13.65 18.82 -15.56
C ASN A 70 14.08 18.42 -14.11
N PRO A 71 14.88 19.26 -13.42
CA PRO A 71 15.30 19.02 -12.03
C PRO A 71 14.16 18.70 -11.04
N TYR A 72 12.94 19.11 -11.35
CA TYR A 72 11.72 18.71 -10.64
C TYR A 72 11.64 17.19 -10.38
N TYR A 73 11.93 16.35 -11.39
CA TYR A 73 11.79 14.89 -11.25
C TYR A 73 12.83 14.33 -10.29
N LYS A 74 14.10 14.71 -10.45
CA LYS A 74 15.18 14.29 -9.56
C LYS A 74 14.92 14.73 -8.11
N ARG A 75 14.50 15.98 -7.90
CA ARG A 75 14.15 16.50 -6.57
C ARG A 75 12.97 15.73 -5.94
N THR A 76 11.96 15.38 -6.75
CA THR A 76 10.78 14.65 -6.26
C THR A 76 11.12 13.21 -5.87
N ILE A 77 11.97 12.52 -6.64
CA ILE A 77 12.49 11.19 -6.26
C ILE A 77 13.21 11.28 -4.91
N MET A 78 14.16 12.21 -4.75
CA MET A 78 14.92 12.35 -3.51
C MET A 78 14.02 12.63 -2.29
N MET A 79 12.99 13.48 -2.45
CA MET A 79 12.03 13.76 -1.40
C MET A 79 11.23 12.52 -1.01
N ASN A 80 10.74 11.76 -1.99
CA ASN A 80 9.95 10.56 -1.76
C ASN A 80 10.81 9.42 -1.19
N GLU A 81 12.07 9.32 -1.60
CA GLU A 81 13.04 8.37 -1.05
C GLU A 81 13.28 8.64 0.44
N TYR A 82 13.46 9.90 0.83
CA TYR A 82 13.59 10.28 2.23
C TYR A 82 12.35 9.89 3.05
N ARG A 83 11.14 10.19 2.53
CA ARG A 83 9.87 9.82 3.17
C ARG A 83 9.71 8.30 3.31
N ALA A 84 10.08 7.54 2.28
CA ALA A 84 10.03 6.08 2.30
C ALA A 84 10.99 5.47 3.34
N LYS A 85 12.23 5.98 3.41
CA LYS A 85 13.20 5.57 4.45
C LYS A 85 12.69 5.89 5.85
N ALA A 86 12.09 7.07 6.05
CA ALA A 86 11.49 7.45 7.32
C ALA A 86 10.30 6.56 7.70
N ALA A 87 9.44 6.23 6.72
CA ALA A 87 8.30 5.34 6.91
C ALA A 87 8.73 3.94 7.35
N LEU A 88 9.72 3.35 6.66
CA LEU A 88 10.32 2.05 7.01
C LEU A 88 10.93 2.06 8.42
N ARG A 89 11.65 3.13 8.79
CA ARG A 89 12.23 3.26 10.15
C ARG A 89 11.16 3.37 11.23
N SER A 90 10.03 4.01 10.93
CA SER A 90 8.91 4.17 11.86
C SER A 90 7.98 2.95 11.97
N ASN A 91 8.18 1.93 11.13
CA ASN A 91 7.32 0.75 11.00
C ASN A 91 5.81 1.07 10.94
N ASN A 92 5.43 2.18 10.29
CA ASN A 92 4.05 2.66 10.26
C ASN A 92 3.42 2.37 8.90
N PHE A 93 2.41 1.48 8.88
CA PHE A 93 1.72 1.05 7.66
C PHE A 93 1.22 2.21 6.79
N ALA A 94 0.51 3.17 7.38
CA ALA A 94 -0.07 4.30 6.64
C ALA A 94 1.02 5.13 5.95
N LYS A 95 2.10 5.44 6.66
CA LYS A 95 3.25 6.16 6.09
C LYS A 95 3.94 5.36 4.98
N MET A 96 4.01 4.04 5.10
CA MET A 96 4.59 3.19 4.05
C MET A 96 3.71 3.16 2.81
N ALA A 97 2.39 3.06 2.98
CA ALA A 97 1.44 3.09 1.87
C ALA A 97 1.50 4.42 1.10
N ASP A 98 1.49 5.54 1.82
CA ASP A 98 1.60 6.86 1.22
C ASP A 98 2.92 7.03 0.46
N ALA A 99 4.04 6.59 1.04
CA ALA A 99 5.35 6.66 0.41
C ALA A 99 5.45 5.76 -0.83
N LYS A 100 4.85 4.56 -0.78
CA LYS A 100 4.77 3.64 -1.92
C LYS A 100 4.07 4.29 -3.10
N VAL A 101 2.87 4.82 -2.89
CA VAL A 101 2.06 5.48 -3.93
C VAL A 101 2.82 6.68 -4.51
N ALA A 102 3.49 7.47 -3.67
CA ALA A 102 4.27 8.62 -4.13
C ALA A 102 5.45 8.22 -5.02
N LEU A 103 6.18 7.15 -4.68
CA LEU A 103 7.27 6.62 -5.51
C LEU A 103 6.76 6.02 -6.83
N GLU A 104 5.70 5.23 -6.79
CA GLU A 104 5.10 4.65 -8.00
C GLU A 104 4.61 5.73 -8.97
N LYS A 105 3.98 6.79 -8.45
CA LYS A 105 3.51 7.91 -9.26
C LYS A 105 4.65 8.60 -10.00
N ILE A 106 5.73 8.96 -9.31
CA ILE A 106 6.85 9.67 -9.95
C ILE A 106 7.58 8.76 -10.96
N TYR A 107 7.73 7.47 -10.66
CA TYR A 107 8.32 6.51 -11.60
C TYR A 107 7.48 6.34 -12.86
N LYS A 108 6.15 6.29 -12.73
CA LYS A 108 5.24 6.22 -13.87
C LYS A 108 5.30 7.49 -14.72
N GLU A 109 5.40 8.66 -14.10
CA GLU A 109 5.57 9.92 -14.82
C GLU A 109 6.88 9.95 -15.62
N ILE A 110 8.00 9.53 -15.01
CA ILE A 110 9.30 9.45 -15.68
C ILE A 110 9.26 8.46 -16.84
N ASN A 111 8.72 7.25 -16.63
CA ASN A 111 8.58 6.26 -17.70
C ASN A 111 7.73 6.76 -18.86
N LYS A 112 6.67 7.53 -18.58
CA LYS A 112 5.83 8.12 -19.62
C LYS A 112 6.59 9.17 -20.43
N ILE A 113 7.57 9.86 -19.85
CA ILE A 113 8.36 10.88 -20.54
C ILE A 113 9.47 10.24 -21.36
N ILE A 114 10.14 9.22 -20.81
CA ILE A 114 11.27 8.55 -21.47
C ILE A 114 10.81 7.67 -22.64
N ASN A 115 9.63 7.04 -22.54
CA ASN A 115 9.08 6.19 -23.59
C ASN A 115 8.15 6.95 -24.56
N ARG A 116 8.32 8.27 -24.70
CA ARG A 116 7.64 9.09 -25.73
C ARG A 116 8.47 9.11 -26.99
#